data_AF-C3V8U0-F1
#
_entry.id   AF-C3V8U0-F1
#
_cell.length_a   1.000
_cell.length_b   1.000
_cell.length_c   1.000
_cell.angle_alpha   90.00
_cell.angle_beta   90.00
_cell.angle_gamma   90.00
#
_symmetry.space_group_name_H-M   'P 1'
#
loop_
_entity.id
_entity.type
_entity.pdbx_description
1 polymer ?
#
loop_
_entity_poly.entity_id
_entity_poly.type
_entity_poly.pdbx_seq_one_letter_code
_entity_poly.pdbx_strand_id
1 'polypeptide(L)'
;QLRNVVDGLGGSGDGVVREDGFDITVASEVMAAFCLASDISDLKARLGRIIVGYSVAGEPITAEQLKANGAMAALLKDALKPNLVQTLEGTPAFIHGGPFANIAHGCNSVIATRMAMHFADYVVTEGGFGADLGAEKFLDIKCR
;
A
#
# COMPACT_ATOMS: atom_id res chain seq x y z
N GLN A 1 16.22 -6.51 -15.00
CA GLN A 1 17.38 -5.60 -14.82
C GLN A 1 17.51 -5.11 -13.39
N LEU A 2 16.49 -4.50 -12.78
CA LEU A 2 16.62 -3.82 -11.48
C LEU A 2 16.41 -4.68 -10.22
N ARG A 3 16.31 -6.01 -10.34
CA ARG A 3 16.03 -6.89 -9.19
C ARG A 3 17.17 -6.91 -8.17
N ASN A 4 18.42 -6.90 -8.65
CA ASN A 4 19.61 -6.84 -7.82
C ASN A 4 20.53 -5.78 -8.43
N VAL A 5 20.87 -4.75 -7.65
CA VAL A 5 21.72 -3.64 -8.06
C VAL A 5 22.68 -3.27 -6.91
N VAL A 6 23.72 -2.54 -7.24
CA VAL A 6 24.56 -1.83 -6.27
C VAL A 6 24.43 -0.35 -6.60
N ASP A 7 24.01 0.45 -5.62
CA ASP A 7 23.83 1.89 -5.76
C ASP A 7 24.82 2.67 -4.87
N GLY A 8 24.81 4.01 -4.98
CA GLY A 8 25.76 4.87 -4.26
C GLY A 8 27.22 4.72 -4.70
N LEU A 9 27.45 4.21 -5.91
CA LEU A 9 28.77 4.14 -6.54
C LEU A 9 29.25 5.53 -6.96
N GLY A 10 30.56 5.76 -6.97
CA GLY A 10 31.17 7.02 -7.42
C GLY A 10 32.17 7.58 -6.44
N GLY A 11 32.25 8.91 -6.37
CA GLY A 11 33.05 9.65 -5.40
C GLY A 11 32.32 9.85 -4.06
N SER A 12 32.98 10.53 -3.11
CA SER A 12 32.45 10.75 -1.76
C SER A 12 31.16 11.60 -1.71
N GLY A 13 30.82 12.30 -2.78
CA GLY A 13 29.57 13.08 -2.90
C GLY A 13 28.37 12.26 -3.41
N ASP A 14 28.59 11.03 -3.89
CA ASP A 14 27.58 10.24 -4.59
C ASP A 14 26.81 9.26 -3.68
N GLY A 15 27.09 9.29 -2.37
CA GLY A 15 26.39 8.51 -1.35
C GLY A 15 27.24 7.40 -0.74
N VAL A 16 26.57 6.40 -0.16
CA VAL A 16 27.20 5.25 0.48
C VAL A 16 26.89 4.01 -0.35
N VAL A 17 27.93 3.28 -0.75
CA VAL A 17 27.79 2.06 -1.55
C VAL A 17 27.05 0.99 -0.76
N ARG A 18 25.98 0.44 -1.36
CA ARG A 18 25.22 -0.68 -0.78
C ARG A 18 24.57 -1.53 -1.87
N GLU A 19 24.19 -2.74 -1.50
CA GLU A 19 23.30 -3.58 -2.30
C GLU A 19 21.85 -3.10 -2.16
N ASP A 20 21.11 -3.14 -3.27
CA ASP A 20 19.69 -2.78 -3.32
C ASP A 20 18.93 -3.55 -4.41
N GLY A 21 17.62 -3.34 -4.48
CA GLY A 21 16.77 -3.94 -5.51
C GLY A 21 15.46 -3.19 -5.69
N PHE A 22 14.79 -3.46 -6.81
CA PHE A 22 13.47 -2.93 -7.10
C PHE A 22 12.43 -4.04 -7.14
N ASP A 23 11.34 -3.79 -6.42
CA ASP A 23 10.08 -4.48 -6.58
C ASP A 23 9.13 -3.69 -7.48
N ILE A 24 8.18 -4.39 -8.09
CA ILE A 24 7.08 -3.73 -8.80
C ILE A 24 6.21 -2.97 -7.79
N THR A 25 5.71 -1.78 -8.14
CA THR A 25 5.06 -0.85 -7.21
C THR A 25 3.93 -1.45 -6.36
N VAL A 26 3.16 -2.39 -6.92
CA VAL A 26 2.05 -3.07 -6.21
C VAL A 26 2.50 -4.01 -5.08
N ALA A 27 3.79 -4.36 -5.04
CA ALA A 27 4.41 -5.13 -3.95
C ALA A 27 4.85 -4.24 -2.78
N SER A 28 4.84 -2.91 -2.94
CA SER A 28 5.26 -1.98 -1.89
C SER A 28 4.36 -2.06 -0.65
N GLU A 29 4.95 -2.01 0.54
CA GLU A 29 4.20 -1.87 1.80
C GLU A 29 3.36 -0.58 1.82
N VAL A 30 3.78 0.47 1.09
CA VAL A 30 2.97 1.68 0.89
C VAL A 30 1.63 1.35 0.23
N MET A 31 1.60 0.41 -0.73
CA MET A 31 0.35 -0.03 -1.36
C MET A 31 -0.55 -0.79 -0.36
N ALA A 32 0.04 -1.64 0.48
CA ALA A 32 -0.72 -2.33 1.52
C ALA A 32 -1.30 -1.36 2.57
N ALA A 33 -0.50 -0.41 3.04
CA ALA A 33 -0.93 0.66 3.95
C ALA A 33 -2.03 1.53 3.32
N PHE A 34 -1.88 1.90 2.04
CA PHE A 34 -2.86 2.64 1.27
C PHE A 34 -4.20 1.91 1.18
N CYS A 35 -4.17 0.60 0.92
CA CYS A 35 -5.40 -0.20 0.80
C CYS A 35 -6.10 -0.45 2.15
N LEU A 36 -5.36 -0.45 3.27
CA LEU A 36 -5.92 -0.68 4.60
C LEU A 36 -6.24 0.61 5.37
N ALA A 37 -5.81 1.78 4.89
CA ALA A 37 -6.09 3.04 5.54
C ALA A 37 -7.60 3.35 5.52
N SER A 38 -8.10 3.87 6.64
CA SER A 38 -9.49 4.32 6.77
C SER A 38 -9.68 5.81 6.42
N ASP A 39 -8.63 6.61 6.58
CA ASP A 39 -8.56 8.01 6.18
C ASP A 39 -7.09 8.47 6.04
N ILE A 40 -6.87 9.76 5.74
CA ILE A 40 -5.53 10.31 5.52
C ILE A 40 -4.66 10.34 6.80
N SER A 41 -5.29 10.46 7.98
CA SER A 41 -4.59 10.46 9.26
C SER A 41 -4.12 9.05 9.60
N ASP A 42 -4.98 8.05 9.39
CA ASP A 42 -4.63 6.63 9.52
C ASP A 42 -3.56 6.23 8.49
N LEU A 43 -3.66 6.67 7.24
CA LEU A 43 -2.61 6.46 6.23
C LEU A 43 -1.26 7.00 6.71
N LYS A 44 -1.22 8.26 7.17
CA LYS A 44 0.01 8.88 7.68
C LYS A 44 0.60 8.09 8.86
N ALA A 45 -0.25 7.63 9.78
CA ALA A 45 0.18 6.84 10.93
C ALA A 45 0.73 5.47 10.51
N ARG A 46 0.09 4.78 9.57
CA ARG A 46 0.55 3.50 9.00
C ARG A 46 1.90 3.65 8.31
N LEU A 47 2.03 4.68 7.46
CA LEU A 47 3.28 5.01 6.79
C LEU A 47 4.41 5.30 7.79
N GLY A 48 4.10 5.93 8.92
CA GLY A 48 5.07 6.20 9.98
C GLY A 48 5.64 4.94 10.64
N ARG A 49 4.84 3.88 10.76
CA ARG A 49 5.23 2.62 11.40
C ARG A 49 6.04 1.68 10.50
N ILE A 50 6.18 1.98 9.21
CA ILE A 50 6.98 1.18 8.28
C ILE A 50 8.44 1.15 8.77
N ILE A 51 8.99 -0.05 8.95
CA ILE A 51 10.40 -0.27 9.27
C ILE A 51 11.19 -0.22 7.97
N VAL A 52 12.13 0.71 7.86
CA VAL A 52 12.93 0.95 6.65
C VAL A 52 14.34 0.36 6.73
N GLY A 53 14.76 -0.07 7.92
CA GLY A 53 16.06 -0.67 8.14
C GLY A 53 16.35 -0.87 9.63
N TYR A 54 17.59 -1.23 9.92
CA TYR A 54 18.07 -1.47 11.28
C TYR A 54 19.36 -0.68 11.51
N SER A 55 19.51 -0.14 12.71
CA SER A 55 20.75 0.51 13.13
C SER A 55 21.89 -0.51 13.29
N VAL A 56 23.12 -0.03 13.46
CA VAL A 56 24.29 -0.88 13.77
C VAL A 56 24.09 -1.68 15.06
N ALA A 57 23.31 -1.15 16.01
CA ALA A 57 22.95 -1.83 17.25
C ALA A 57 21.80 -2.85 17.10
N GLY A 58 21.21 -2.99 15.90
CA GLY A 58 20.09 -3.87 15.64
C GLY A 58 18.71 -3.28 15.92
N GLU A 59 18.62 -2.03 16.37
CA GLU A 59 17.34 -1.35 16.63
C GLU A 59 16.60 -1.01 15.32
N PRO A 60 15.28 -1.23 15.23
CA PRO A 60 14.49 -0.92 14.05
C PRO A 60 14.40 0.59 13.82
N ILE A 61 14.57 1.01 12.57
CA ILE A 61 14.41 2.39 12.13
C ILE A 61 13.12 2.49 11.32
N THR A 62 12.24 3.41 11.72
CA THR A 62 10.94 3.65 11.09
C THR A 62 10.95 4.87 10.18
N ALA A 63 10.02 4.92 9.23
CA ALA A 63 9.87 6.08 8.34
C ALA A 63 9.49 7.37 9.10
N GLU A 64 8.84 7.28 10.25
CA GLU A 64 8.57 8.43 11.12
C GLU A 64 9.84 9.00 11.75
N GLN A 65 10.80 8.17 12.16
CA GLN A 65 12.10 8.64 12.66
C GLN A 65 12.89 9.40 11.60
N LEU A 66 12.68 9.06 10.32
CA LEU A 66 13.20 9.82 9.17
C LEU A 66 12.34 11.03 8.77
N LYS A 67 11.24 11.30 9.49
CA LYS A 67 10.27 12.38 9.22
C LYS A 67 9.63 12.29 7.83
N ALA A 68 9.55 11.10 7.23
CA ALA A 68 9.07 10.90 5.87
C ALA A 68 7.54 10.77 5.77
N ASN A 69 6.87 10.29 6.82
CA ASN A 69 5.44 9.95 6.81
C ASN A 69 4.51 11.11 6.44
N GLY A 70 4.81 12.34 6.88
CA GLY A 70 4.04 13.52 6.50
C GLY A 70 4.13 13.85 5.00
N ALA A 71 5.33 13.78 4.43
CA ALA A 71 5.56 14.04 3.01
C ALA A 71 4.94 12.94 2.13
N MET A 72 5.08 11.67 2.53
CA MET A 72 4.43 10.55 1.84
C MET A 72 2.90 10.69 1.83
N ALA A 73 2.29 11.04 2.96
CA ALA A 73 0.85 11.28 3.03
C ALA A 73 0.41 12.45 2.12
N ALA A 74 1.22 13.52 2.03
CA ALA A 74 0.92 14.63 1.14
C ALA A 74 0.92 14.22 -0.34
N LEU A 75 1.89 13.41 -0.77
CA LEU A 75 1.93 12.86 -2.13
C LEU A 75 0.74 11.95 -2.46
N LEU A 76 0.21 11.26 -1.45
CA LEU A 76 -0.90 10.31 -1.60
C LEU A 76 -2.28 10.94 -1.35
N LYS A 77 -2.36 12.23 -1.02
CA LYS A 77 -3.60 12.92 -0.62
C LYS A 77 -4.72 12.74 -1.66
N ASP A 78 -4.44 13.02 -2.93
CA ASP A 78 -5.44 12.89 -3.98
C ASP A 78 -5.59 11.45 -4.43
N ALA A 79 -4.49 10.69 -4.41
CA ALA A 79 -4.51 9.28 -4.75
C ALA A 79 -5.47 8.49 -3.84
N LEU A 80 -5.64 8.86 -2.57
CA LEU A 80 -6.49 8.19 -1.60
C LEU A 80 -8.00 8.26 -1.90
N LYS A 81 -8.41 9.08 -2.89
CA LYS A 81 -9.80 9.23 -3.29
C LYS A 81 -10.19 8.10 -4.26
N PRO A 82 -11.25 7.30 -3.96
CA PRO A 82 -11.71 6.25 -4.86
C PRO A 82 -12.07 6.76 -6.26
N ASN A 83 -11.62 6.07 -7.30
CA ASN A 83 -11.92 6.42 -8.69
C ASN A 83 -13.24 5.79 -9.11
N LEU A 84 -14.23 6.62 -9.44
CA LEU A 84 -15.52 6.17 -9.96
C LEU A 84 -15.45 5.98 -11.48
N VAL A 85 -15.88 4.82 -11.94
CA VAL A 85 -16.10 4.46 -13.34
C VAL A 85 -17.44 3.74 -13.49
N GLN A 86 -17.73 3.21 -14.68
CA GLN A 86 -18.94 2.43 -14.92
C GLN A 86 -18.64 1.16 -15.73
N THR A 87 -19.49 0.14 -15.56
CA THR A 87 -19.55 -1.04 -16.43
C THR A 87 -20.14 -0.70 -17.80
N LEU A 88 -20.15 -1.66 -18.74
CA LEU A 88 -20.80 -1.50 -20.06
C LEU A 88 -22.30 -1.16 -19.97
N GLU A 89 -22.97 -1.57 -18.90
CA GLU A 89 -24.41 -1.35 -18.67
C GLU A 89 -24.69 -0.13 -17.79
N GLY A 90 -23.68 0.69 -17.50
CA GLY A 90 -23.84 1.91 -16.70
C GLY A 90 -23.86 1.69 -15.18
N THR A 91 -23.69 0.45 -14.69
CA THR A 91 -23.53 0.18 -13.25
C THR A 91 -22.29 0.88 -12.70
N PRO A 92 -22.39 1.68 -11.62
CA PRO A 92 -21.25 2.33 -10.98
C PRO A 92 -20.22 1.32 -10.45
N ALA A 93 -18.92 1.60 -10.63
CA ALA A 93 -17.85 0.76 -10.11
C ALA A 93 -16.68 1.61 -9.58
N PHE A 94 -16.12 1.23 -8.43
CA PHE A 94 -14.90 1.85 -7.89
C PHE A 94 -13.66 1.02 -8.23
N ILE A 95 -12.63 1.64 -8.78
CA ILE A 95 -11.31 1.03 -9.00
C ILE A 95 -10.28 1.75 -8.13
N HIS A 96 -9.81 1.09 -7.08
CA HIS A 96 -8.94 1.74 -6.10
C HIS A 96 -8.09 0.77 -5.26
N GLY A 97 -6.78 0.96 -5.31
CA GLY A 97 -5.81 0.06 -4.68
C GLY A 97 -5.55 -1.22 -5.49
N GLY A 98 -4.52 -1.95 -5.10
CA GLY A 98 -4.14 -3.20 -5.75
C GLY A 98 -2.85 -3.77 -5.18
N PRO A 99 -2.84 -4.23 -3.92
CA PRO A 99 -1.69 -4.90 -3.34
C PRO A 99 -1.61 -6.35 -3.85
N PHE A 100 -0.44 -6.94 -3.79
CA PHE A 100 -0.31 -8.39 -4.00
C PHE A 100 -1.13 -9.21 -3.00
N ALA A 101 -1.55 -10.40 -3.42
CA ALA A 101 -2.34 -11.33 -2.61
C ALA A 101 -1.49 -12.42 -1.92
N ASN A 102 -0.17 -12.46 -2.15
CA ASN A 102 0.76 -13.37 -1.48
C ASN A 102 1.43 -12.69 -0.28
N ILE A 103 2.22 -11.63 -0.51
CA ILE A 103 2.95 -10.87 0.52
C ILE A 103 2.08 -9.80 1.21
N ALA A 104 0.88 -9.54 0.70
CA ALA A 104 -0.12 -8.66 1.28
C ALA A 104 -1.51 -9.32 1.16
N HIS A 105 -2.58 -8.51 1.34
CA HIS A 105 -3.95 -9.00 1.49
C HIS A 105 -4.75 -9.10 0.19
N GLY A 106 -4.26 -8.57 -0.93
CA GLY A 106 -4.87 -8.83 -2.24
C GLY A 106 -6.27 -8.26 -2.46
N CYS A 107 -6.66 -7.18 -1.77
CA CYS A 107 -7.99 -6.57 -1.94
C CYS A 107 -7.89 -5.11 -2.39
N ASN A 108 -8.96 -4.59 -2.99
CA ASN A 108 -9.11 -3.14 -3.17
C ASN A 108 -9.19 -2.41 -1.81
N SER A 109 -9.05 -1.09 -1.84
CA SER A 109 -8.98 -0.31 -0.61
C SER A 109 -10.22 -0.40 0.30
N VAL A 110 -10.00 -0.26 1.60
CA VAL A 110 -11.04 -0.10 2.62
C VAL A 110 -11.92 1.11 2.34
N ILE A 111 -11.34 2.26 1.98
CA ILE A 111 -12.10 3.49 1.69
C ILE A 111 -13.09 3.29 0.55
N ALA A 112 -12.68 2.68 -0.57
CA ALA A 112 -13.59 2.42 -1.69
C ALA A 112 -14.71 1.45 -1.31
N THR A 113 -14.39 0.40 -0.55
CA THR A 113 -15.39 -0.59 -0.10
C THR A 113 -16.40 0.04 0.86
N ARG A 114 -15.93 0.83 1.83
CA ARG A 114 -16.79 1.56 2.79
C ARG A 114 -17.65 2.62 2.10
N MET A 115 -17.08 3.34 1.13
CA MET A 115 -17.81 4.33 0.33
C MET A 115 -18.92 3.65 -0.47
N ALA A 116 -18.63 2.52 -1.14
CA ALA A 116 -19.64 1.75 -1.86
C ALA A 116 -20.79 1.30 -0.94
N MET A 117 -20.47 0.78 0.25
CA MET A 117 -21.47 0.28 1.21
C MET A 117 -22.37 1.40 1.76
N HIS A 118 -21.95 2.65 1.65
CA HIS A 118 -22.76 3.80 2.05
C HIS A 118 -23.76 4.23 0.96
N PHE A 119 -23.46 3.98 -0.32
CA PHE A 119 -24.23 4.49 -1.46
C PHE A 119 -25.04 3.44 -2.22
N ALA A 120 -24.87 2.15 -1.92
CA ALA A 120 -25.55 1.07 -2.61
C ALA A 120 -26.14 0.06 -1.61
N ASP A 121 -27.27 -0.56 -2.00
CA ASP A 121 -27.90 -1.63 -1.21
C ASP A 121 -27.04 -2.91 -1.19
N TYR A 122 -26.31 -3.15 -2.27
CA TYR A 122 -25.40 -4.29 -2.42
C TYR A 122 -24.06 -3.83 -2.97
N VAL A 123 -22.98 -4.36 -2.40
CA VAL A 123 -21.61 -4.11 -2.84
C VAL A 123 -20.95 -5.45 -3.14
N VAL A 124 -20.47 -5.59 -4.37
CA VAL A 124 -19.66 -6.73 -4.79
C VAL A 124 -18.20 -6.32 -4.79
N THR A 125 -17.35 -7.13 -4.16
CA THR A 125 -15.90 -6.96 -4.11
C THR A 125 -15.22 -8.33 -4.18
N GLU A 126 -13.90 -8.35 -4.30
CA GLU A 126 -13.12 -9.56 -4.51
C GLU A 126 -11.79 -9.52 -3.73
N GLY A 127 -11.20 -10.70 -3.55
CA GLY A 127 -9.83 -10.89 -3.08
C GLY A 127 -9.05 -11.73 -4.10
N GLY A 128 -7.79 -11.37 -4.35
CA GLY A 128 -6.96 -12.06 -5.35
C GLY A 128 -6.59 -13.50 -4.96
N PHE A 129 -6.31 -14.34 -5.96
CA PHE A 129 -6.11 -15.80 -5.84
C PHE A 129 -7.38 -16.57 -5.42
N GLY A 130 -7.21 -17.78 -4.86
CA GLY A 130 -8.29 -18.62 -4.37
C GLY A 130 -8.75 -18.21 -2.97
N ALA A 131 -9.80 -18.88 -2.48
CA ALA A 131 -10.36 -18.59 -1.16
C ALA A 131 -9.40 -18.92 0.00
N ASP A 132 -8.44 -19.81 -0.23
CA ASP A 132 -7.34 -20.17 0.68
C ASP A 132 -6.36 -19.02 0.94
N LEU A 133 -6.36 -17.98 0.08
CA LEU A 133 -5.53 -16.78 0.24
C LEU A 133 -6.37 -15.51 0.24
N GLY A 134 -7.07 -15.21 -0.85
CA GLY A 134 -7.77 -13.95 -1.02
C GLY A 134 -8.94 -13.79 -0.06
N ALA A 135 -9.79 -14.81 0.06
CA ALA A 135 -10.96 -14.76 0.94
C ALA A 135 -10.56 -14.80 2.42
N GLU A 136 -9.62 -15.68 2.79
CA GLU A 136 -9.06 -15.72 4.16
C GLU A 136 -8.53 -14.34 4.56
N LYS A 137 -7.65 -13.73 3.76
CA LYS A 137 -7.09 -12.40 4.08
C LYS A 137 -8.12 -11.29 4.05
N PHE A 138 -9.13 -11.37 3.17
CA PHE A 138 -10.24 -10.42 3.20
C PHE A 138 -10.96 -10.47 4.56
N LEU A 139 -11.30 -11.66 5.04
CA LEU A 139 -12.03 -11.87 6.29
C LEU A 139 -11.17 -11.59 7.53
N ASP A 140 -9.94 -12.10 7.56
CA ASP A 140 -9.08 -12.08 8.74
C ASP A 140 -8.21 -10.82 8.85
N ILE A 141 -7.99 -10.07 7.75
CA ILE A 141 -7.21 -8.82 7.77
C ILE A 141 -8.09 -7.60 7.47
N LYS A 142 -8.85 -7.60 6.36
CA LYS A 142 -9.58 -6.39 5.92
C LYS A 142 -10.88 -6.15 6.70
N CYS A 143 -11.57 -7.21 7.14
CA CYS A 143 -12.84 -7.11 7.88
C CYS A 143 -12.69 -6.96 9.41
N ARG A 144 -11.48 -7.11 9.95
CA ARG A 144 -11.19 -6.99 11.38
C ARG A 144 -11.05 -5.53 11.81
#